data_AF-A0A4V6NIF9-F1
#
_entry.id   AF-A0A4V6NIF9-F1
#
_cell.length_a   1.000
_cell.length_b   1.000
_cell.length_c   1.000
_cell.angle_alpha   90.00
_cell.angle_beta   90.00
_cell.angle_gamma   90.00
#
_symmetry.space_group_name_H-M   'P 1'
#
loop_
_entity.id
_entity.type
_entity.pdbx_description
1 polymer ?
#
loop_
_entity_poly.entity_id
_entity_poly.type
_entity_poly.pdbx_seq_one_letter_code
_entity_poly.pdbx_strand_id
1 'polypeptide(L)'
;MKLIIMSCSHTKRADPAPMPALERYDGPMWRTLRALLHRHPAAAHAYDAGRSTAELQIWVLSGRYGFIPASCELPNYEQRLTERQFAKMERDASFDFQRIPSFVEDAEAVLFAGSELPPLRDTNRLTPPRPGSVEHKAWSAVHRASGWGKLAADRARARSETFPGIALAMASQWGSLLPGHVEAEQMELFREAA
;
A
#
# COMPACT_ATOMS: atom_id res chain seq x y z
N MET A 1 5.29 -16.68 10.21
CA MET A 1 5.03 -16.35 8.79
C MET A 1 4.46 -14.94 8.74
N LYS A 2 4.90 -14.10 7.81
CA LYS A 2 4.45 -12.72 7.61
C LYS A 2 3.65 -12.64 6.33
N LEU A 3 2.60 -11.83 6.30
CA LEU A 3 1.65 -11.76 5.19
C LEU A 3 1.53 -10.34 4.65
N ILE A 4 1.66 -10.17 3.34
CA ILE A 4 1.30 -8.94 2.62
C ILE A 4 0.11 -9.24 1.72
N ILE A 5 -0.99 -8.52 1.90
CA ILE A 5 -2.15 -8.53 0.99
C ILE A 5 -2.14 -7.23 0.18
N MET A 6 -1.80 -7.33 -1.09
CA MET A 6 -1.77 -6.23 -2.04
C MET A 6 -3.11 -6.09 -2.77
N SER A 7 -3.58 -4.88 -3.03
CA SER A 7 -4.64 -4.66 -4.03
C SER A 7 -4.08 -4.79 -5.44
N CYS A 8 -4.93 -5.23 -6.38
CA CYS A 8 -4.57 -5.19 -7.80
C CYS A 8 -4.31 -3.75 -8.28
N SER A 9 -3.44 -3.60 -9.27
CA SER A 9 -3.12 -2.30 -9.86
C SER A 9 -3.96 -2.02 -11.11
N HIS A 10 -4.40 -0.77 -11.27
CA HIS A 10 -4.95 -0.30 -12.54
C HIS A 10 -3.91 -0.41 -13.66
N THR A 11 -2.68 0.06 -13.41
CA THR A 11 -1.55 -0.07 -14.34
C THR A 11 -1.03 -1.50 -14.34
N LYS A 12 -0.90 -2.12 -15.52
CA LYS A 12 -0.33 -3.46 -15.73
C LYS A 12 0.69 -3.39 -16.86
N ARG A 13 1.70 -4.27 -16.83
CA ARG A 13 2.64 -4.42 -17.95
C ARG A 13 1.88 -4.92 -19.17
N ALA A 14 2.16 -4.32 -20.34
CA ALA A 14 1.40 -4.52 -21.57
C ALA A 14 1.67 -5.86 -22.26
N ASP A 15 2.73 -6.58 -21.86
CA ASP A 15 3.13 -7.86 -22.46
C ASP A 15 1.95 -8.85 -22.49
N PRO A 16 1.63 -9.45 -23.65
CA PRO A 16 0.50 -10.36 -23.78
C PRO A 16 0.72 -11.71 -23.09
N ALA A 17 1.97 -12.15 -22.90
CA ALA A 17 2.27 -13.43 -22.27
C ALA A 17 1.89 -13.39 -20.78
N PRO A 18 1.30 -14.47 -20.22
CA PRO A 18 1.09 -14.58 -18.78
C PRO A 18 2.38 -14.38 -17.99
N MET A 19 2.28 -13.73 -16.84
CA MET A 19 3.41 -13.55 -15.92
C MET A 19 2.90 -13.47 -14.48
N PRO A 20 3.74 -13.76 -13.48
CA PRO A 20 3.34 -13.66 -12.07
C PRO A 20 2.67 -12.34 -11.75
N ALA A 21 1.66 -12.33 -10.89
CA ALA A 21 0.98 -11.12 -10.42
C ALA A 21 1.97 -10.05 -9.91
N LEU A 22 3.03 -10.48 -9.22
CA LEU A 22 4.15 -9.65 -8.78
C LEU A 22 4.78 -8.82 -9.92
N GLU A 23 4.87 -9.41 -11.11
CA GLU A 23 5.42 -8.79 -12.31
C GLU A 23 4.34 -8.11 -13.18
N ARG A 24 3.11 -8.65 -13.21
CA ARG A 24 2.00 -8.15 -14.02
C ARG A 24 1.57 -6.75 -13.62
N TYR A 25 1.35 -6.51 -12.33
CA TYR A 25 0.87 -5.23 -11.83
C TYR A 25 2.00 -4.22 -11.77
N ASP A 26 1.79 -3.00 -12.27
CA ASP A 26 2.87 -2.01 -12.44
C ASP A 26 2.62 -0.65 -11.78
N GLY A 27 1.67 -0.61 -10.85
CA GLY A 27 1.43 0.58 -10.03
C GLY A 27 2.61 0.90 -9.09
N PRO A 28 2.66 2.11 -8.51
CA PRO A 28 3.76 2.54 -7.65
C PRO A 28 4.08 1.60 -6.48
N MET A 29 3.05 1.04 -5.83
CA MET A 29 3.23 0.08 -4.74
C MET A 29 3.89 -1.22 -5.21
N TRP A 30 3.49 -1.72 -6.38
CA TRP A 30 4.08 -2.92 -7.00
C TRP A 30 5.53 -2.70 -7.44
N ARG A 31 5.82 -1.53 -8.00
CA ARG A 31 7.20 -1.12 -8.34
C ARG A 31 8.08 -1.02 -7.10
N THR A 32 7.53 -0.49 -6.00
CA THR A 32 8.22 -0.39 -4.71
C THR A 32 8.49 -1.77 -4.12
N LEU A 33 7.48 -2.65 -4.08
CA LEU A 33 7.61 -4.02 -3.60
C LEU A 33 8.72 -4.77 -4.35
N ARG A 34 8.70 -4.75 -5.69
CA ARG A 34 9.76 -5.38 -6.49
C ARG A 34 11.14 -4.78 -6.23
N ALA A 35 11.23 -3.44 -6.14
CA ALA A 35 12.49 -2.78 -5.84
C ALA A 35 13.04 -3.18 -4.45
N LEU A 36 12.19 -3.34 -3.44
CA LEU A 36 12.57 -3.79 -2.12
C LEU A 36 13.00 -5.25 -2.11
N LEU A 37 12.23 -6.15 -2.73
CA LEU A 37 12.61 -7.57 -2.86
C LEU A 37 13.97 -7.71 -3.57
N HIS A 38 14.23 -6.92 -4.61
CA HIS A 38 15.53 -6.89 -5.28
C HIS A 38 16.67 -6.34 -4.40
N ARG A 39 16.42 -5.28 -3.63
CA ARG A 39 17.43 -4.64 -2.78
C ARG A 39 17.73 -5.40 -1.49
N HIS A 40 16.82 -6.26 -1.06
CA HIS A 40 16.91 -7.02 0.18
C HIS A 40 16.82 -8.52 -0.10
N PRO A 41 17.94 -9.19 -0.44
CA PRO A 41 17.96 -10.62 -0.77
C PRO A 41 17.34 -11.52 0.31
N ALA A 42 17.47 -11.15 1.59
CA ALA A 42 16.81 -11.85 2.68
C ALA A 42 15.28 -11.85 2.56
N ALA A 43 14.68 -10.73 2.13
CA ALA A 43 13.24 -10.65 1.88
C ALA A 43 12.82 -11.46 0.65
N ALA A 44 13.65 -11.49 -0.41
CA ALA A 44 13.41 -12.34 -1.57
C ALA A 44 13.48 -13.83 -1.22
N HIS A 45 14.45 -14.25 -0.41
CA HIS A 45 14.55 -15.61 0.11
C HIS A 45 13.38 -15.98 1.01
N ALA A 46 12.93 -15.05 1.86
CA ALA A 46 11.75 -15.25 2.71
C ALA A 46 10.46 -15.40 1.90
N TYR A 47 10.33 -14.71 0.76
CA TYR A 47 9.15 -14.76 -0.10
C TYR A 47 9.03 -16.06 -0.92
N ASP A 48 10.16 -16.64 -1.32
CA ASP A 48 10.27 -17.97 -1.94
C ASP A 48 9.13 -18.34 -2.89
N ALA A 49 8.83 -17.42 -3.82
CA ALA A 49 7.88 -17.47 -4.92
C ALA A 49 6.64 -18.38 -4.72
N GLY A 50 5.95 -18.27 -3.58
CA GLY A 50 4.66 -18.92 -3.36
C GLY A 50 4.70 -20.36 -2.85
N ARG A 51 5.80 -20.79 -2.20
CA ARG A 51 5.72 -21.96 -1.31
C ARG A 51 4.80 -21.65 -0.13
N SER A 52 3.92 -22.58 0.22
CA SER A 52 3.03 -22.43 1.39
C SER A 52 3.78 -22.29 2.71
N THR A 53 5.03 -22.74 2.76
CA THR A 53 5.91 -22.68 3.93
C THR A 53 6.85 -21.47 3.94
N ALA A 54 6.70 -20.54 3.00
CA ALA A 54 7.52 -19.35 2.92
C ALA A 54 7.36 -18.48 4.18
N GLU A 55 8.46 -17.88 4.65
CA GLU A 55 8.44 -16.99 5.80
C GLU A 55 7.67 -15.69 5.50
N LEU A 56 7.63 -15.28 4.23
CA LEU A 56 6.86 -14.16 3.72
C LEU A 56 5.88 -14.64 2.64
N GLN A 57 4.58 -14.49 2.89
CA GLN A 57 3.52 -14.71 1.91
C GLN A 57 3.10 -13.38 1.29
N ILE A 58 2.97 -13.32 -0.03
CA ILE A 58 2.42 -12.15 -0.72
C ILE A 58 1.21 -12.60 -1.53
N TRP A 59 0.05 -12.02 -1.20
CA TRP A 59 -1.24 -12.30 -1.79
C TRP A 59 -1.83 -11.04 -2.42
N VAL A 60 -2.75 -11.23 -3.36
CA VAL A 60 -3.39 -10.16 -4.13
C VAL A 60 -4.89 -10.26 -4.05
N LEU A 61 -5.55 -9.16 -3.70
CA LEU A 61 -6.97 -8.98 -3.98
C LEU A 61 -7.17 -8.47 -5.41
N SER A 62 -7.49 -9.39 -6.32
CA SER A 62 -7.75 -9.14 -7.74
C SER A 62 -9.24 -8.90 -8.01
N GLY A 63 -9.55 -7.84 -8.76
CA GLY A 63 -10.92 -7.59 -9.24
C GLY A 63 -11.45 -8.63 -10.23
N ARG A 64 -10.59 -9.48 -10.81
CA ARG A 64 -11.01 -10.59 -11.69
C ARG A 64 -10.95 -11.94 -10.99
N TYR A 65 -9.91 -12.17 -10.19
CA TYR A 65 -9.53 -13.50 -9.70
C TYR A 65 -9.71 -13.67 -8.19
N GLY A 66 -10.26 -12.67 -7.48
CA GLY A 66 -10.39 -12.73 -6.03
C GLY A 66 -9.02 -12.73 -5.36
N PHE A 67 -8.85 -13.54 -4.31
CA PHE A 67 -7.55 -13.69 -3.65
C PHE A 67 -6.67 -14.71 -4.39
N ILE A 68 -5.47 -14.29 -4.78
CA ILE A 68 -4.47 -15.13 -5.46
C ILE A 68 -3.08 -14.88 -4.89
N PRO A 69 -2.17 -15.86 -4.87
CA PRO A 69 -0.78 -15.63 -4.53
C PRO A 69 -0.11 -14.72 -5.57
N ALA A 70 0.85 -13.90 -5.17
CA ALA A 70 1.56 -12.99 -6.06
C ALA A 70 2.45 -13.73 -7.11
N SER A 71 2.68 -15.03 -6.93
CA SER A 71 3.32 -15.91 -7.90
C SER A 71 2.36 -16.39 -9.01
N CYS A 72 1.04 -16.24 -8.85
CA CYS A 72 0.05 -16.70 -9.82
C CYS A 72 0.25 -16.01 -11.18
N GLU A 73 0.34 -16.80 -12.26
CA GLU A 73 0.49 -16.27 -13.61
C GLU A 73 -0.83 -15.67 -14.12
N LEU A 74 -0.77 -14.39 -14.48
CA LEU A 74 -1.92 -13.63 -14.95
C LEU A 74 -1.74 -13.19 -16.40
N PRO A 75 -2.75 -13.42 -17.27
CA PRO A 75 -2.79 -12.74 -18.55
C PRO A 75 -2.98 -11.22 -18.35
N ASN A 76 -2.74 -10.44 -19.40
CA ASN A 76 -3.14 -9.04 -19.38
C ASN A 76 -4.69 -8.95 -19.34
N TYR A 77 -5.25 -8.24 -18.36
CA TYR A 77 -6.69 -8.14 -18.17
C TYR A 77 -7.09 -6.77 -17.60
N GLU A 78 -8.32 -6.34 -17.88
CA GLU A 78 -8.94 -5.18 -17.25
C GLU A 78 -10.29 -5.55 -16.65
N GLN A 79 -10.37 -5.54 -15.32
CA GLN A 79 -11.59 -5.80 -14.56
C GLN A 79 -11.51 -5.11 -13.20
N ARG A 80 -12.48 -4.25 -12.91
CA ARG A 80 -12.64 -3.61 -11.60
C ARG A 80 -13.40 -4.54 -10.65
N LEU A 81 -13.04 -4.51 -9.37
CA LEU A 81 -13.82 -5.13 -8.30
C LEU A 81 -15.01 -4.22 -7.99
N THR A 82 -16.17 -4.53 -8.57
CA THR A 82 -17.43 -3.84 -8.26
C THR A 82 -18.21 -4.63 -7.21
N GLU A 83 -19.18 -4.03 -6.54
CA GLU A 83 -20.07 -4.74 -5.61
C GLU A 83 -20.72 -5.97 -6.27
N ARG A 84 -21.17 -5.83 -7.52
CA ARG A 84 -21.71 -6.94 -8.31
C ARG A 84 -20.69 -8.05 -8.54
N GLN A 85 -19.44 -7.68 -8.86
CA GLN A 85 -18.37 -8.65 -9.07
C GLN A 85 -17.99 -9.35 -7.76
N PHE A 86 -17.95 -8.61 -6.65
CA PHE A 86 -17.73 -9.15 -5.32
C PHE A 86 -18.84 -10.12 -4.91
N ALA A 87 -20.11 -9.75 -5.09
CA ALA A 87 -21.24 -10.62 -4.79
C ALA A 87 -21.27 -11.90 -5.65
N LYS A 88 -20.76 -11.84 -6.89
CA LYS A 88 -20.54 -13.03 -7.72
C LYS A 88 -19.44 -13.91 -7.12
N MET A 89 -18.31 -13.29 -6.80
CA MET A 89 -17.12 -13.92 -6.23
C MET A 89 -17.42 -14.65 -4.91
N GLU A 90 -18.18 -14.02 -4.02
CA GLU A 90 -18.58 -14.58 -2.72
C GLU A 90 -19.39 -15.87 -2.84
N ARG A 91 -20.16 -16.03 -3.93
CA ARG A 91 -21.00 -17.21 -4.17
C ARG A 91 -20.27 -18.35 -4.90
N ASP A 92 -19.12 -18.05 -5.49
CA ASP A 92 -18.40 -18.97 -6.36
C ASP A 92 -17.16 -19.50 -5.62
N ALA A 93 -17.25 -20.77 -5.22
CA ALA A 93 -16.20 -21.45 -4.44
C ALA A 93 -14.86 -21.60 -5.20
N SER A 94 -14.80 -21.27 -6.50
CA SER A 94 -13.54 -21.21 -7.23
C SER A 94 -12.66 -20.03 -6.82
N PHE A 95 -13.23 -19.03 -6.14
CA PHE A 95 -12.48 -17.94 -5.55
C PHE A 95 -12.10 -18.28 -4.11
N ASP A 96 -10.81 -18.19 -3.80
CA ASP A 96 -10.24 -18.60 -2.52
C ASP A 96 -10.44 -17.56 -1.41
N PHE A 97 -11.71 -17.22 -1.11
CA PHE A 97 -12.06 -16.31 -0.02
C PHE A 97 -11.99 -16.98 1.35
N GLN A 98 -12.07 -18.31 1.40
CA GLN A 98 -12.15 -19.06 2.65
C GLN A 98 -10.79 -19.23 3.34
N ARG A 99 -9.66 -19.17 2.61
CA ARG A 99 -8.33 -19.34 3.20
C ARG A 99 -7.72 -18.08 3.80
N ILE A 100 -8.15 -16.90 3.36
CA ILE A 100 -7.58 -15.65 3.84
C ILE A 100 -7.76 -15.45 5.36
N PRO A 101 -8.94 -15.70 5.96
CA PRO A 101 -9.08 -15.61 7.42
C PRO A 101 -8.04 -16.44 8.18
N SER A 102 -7.85 -17.71 7.82
CA SER A 102 -6.82 -18.55 8.45
C SER A 102 -5.40 -18.03 8.24
N PHE A 103 -5.08 -17.49 7.05
CA PHE A 103 -3.75 -16.94 6.79
C PHE A 103 -3.48 -15.67 7.59
N VAL A 104 -4.51 -14.87 7.86
CA VAL A 104 -4.43 -13.68 8.70
C VAL A 104 -4.27 -14.07 10.16
N GLU A 105 -5.02 -15.07 10.64
CA GLU A 105 -4.94 -15.58 12.01
C GLU A 105 -3.59 -16.25 12.33
N ASP A 106 -3.03 -16.99 11.37
CA ASP A 106 -1.76 -17.71 11.52
C ASP A 106 -0.53 -16.81 11.30
N ALA A 107 -0.71 -15.59 10.79
CA ALA A 107 0.39 -14.69 10.48
C ALA A 107 0.88 -13.95 11.74
N GLU A 108 2.20 -13.93 11.92
CA GLU A 108 2.90 -13.15 12.93
C GLU A 108 2.70 -11.64 12.71
N ALA A 109 2.58 -11.22 11.45
CA ALA A 109 2.30 -9.84 11.07
C ALA A 109 1.59 -9.80 9.71
N VAL A 110 0.65 -8.86 9.56
CA VAL A 110 -0.16 -8.67 8.35
C VAL A 110 -0.09 -7.22 7.87
N LEU A 111 0.21 -7.02 6.58
CA LEU A 111 0.15 -5.72 5.90
C LEU A 111 -0.89 -5.74 4.79
N PHE A 112 -1.90 -4.87 4.88
CA PHE A 112 -2.79 -4.55 3.77
C PHE A 112 -2.27 -3.35 3.00
N ALA A 113 -2.02 -3.52 1.70
CA ALA A 113 -1.41 -2.49 0.85
C ALA A 113 -2.30 -2.16 -0.35
N GLY A 114 -2.70 -0.90 -0.48
CA GLY A 114 -3.45 -0.39 -1.64
C GLY A 114 -4.96 -0.51 -1.55
N SER A 115 -5.53 -0.69 -0.35
CA SER A 115 -6.95 -0.46 -0.09
C SER A 115 -7.28 1.03 -0.05
N GLU A 116 -8.54 1.38 -0.31
CA GLU A 116 -9.04 2.72 -0.01
C GLU A 116 -8.99 2.90 1.51
N LEU A 117 -8.14 3.81 1.96
CA LEU A 117 -8.16 4.29 3.33
C LEU A 117 -9.22 5.39 3.42
N PRO A 118 -10.03 5.42 4.50
CA PRO A 118 -10.90 6.55 4.76
C PRO A 118 -10.11 7.85 4.66
N PRO A 119 -10.68 8.93 4.08
CA PRO A 119 -10.01 10.22 4.03
C PRO A 119 -9.49 10.62 5.42
N LEU A 120 -8.25 11.09 5.49
CA LEU A 120 -7.73 11.64 6.74
C LEU A 120 -8.58 12.83 7.14
N ARG A 121 -9.10 12.79 8.36
CA ARG A 121 -9.75 13.95 8.97
C ARG A 121 -8.66 14.91 9.43
N ASP A 122 -8.89 16.20 9.25
CA ASP A 122 -7.97 17.23 9.67
C ASP A 122 -7.90 17.31 11.21
N THR A 123 -6.75 16.96 11.78
CA THR A 123 -6.46 17.05 13.22
C THR A 123 -5.37 18.09 13.48
N ASN A 124 -5.31 18.64 14.71
CA ASN A 124 -4.25 19.58 15.12
C ASN A 124 -4.08 20.75 14.14
N ARG A 125 -5.20 21.33 13.69
CA ARG A 125 -5.21 22.42 12.71
C ARG A 125 -4.46 23.63 13.24
N LEU A 126 -3.41 24.02 12.55
CA LEU A 126 -2.69 25.26 12.82
C LEU A 126 -3.48 26.45 12.25
N THR A 127 -3.49 27.56 12.97
CA THR A 127 -3.93 28.85 12.42
C THR A 127 -2.88 29.32 11.41
N PRO A 128 -3.25 29.60 10.14
CA PRO A 128 -2.30 30.09 9.16
C PRO A 128 -1.65 31.40 9.63
N PRO A 129 -0.32 31.53 9.58
CA PRO A 129 0.35 32.79 9.89
C PRO A 129 -0.09 33.90 8.93
N ARG A 130 0.08 35.16 9.33
CA ARG A 130 -0.32 36.31 8.51
C ARG A 130 0.28 36.23 7.09
N PRO A 131 -0.52 36.29 6.01
CA PRO A 131 -0.03 36.27 4.65
C PRO A 131 1.09 37.29 4.41
N GLY A 132 2.13 36.89 3.67
CA GLY A 132 3.29 37.73 3.36
C GLY A 132 4.40 37.73 4.41
N SER A 133 4.15 37.23 5.64
CA SER A 133 5.19 37.09 6.66
C SER A 133 6.23 36.01 6.31
N VAL A 134 7.42 36.09 6.90
CA VAL A 134 8.46 35.04 6.77
C VAL A 134 7.91 33.70 7.24
N GLU A 135 7.16 33.71 8.33
CA GLU A 135 6.51 32.53 8.91
C GLU A 135 5.46 31.92 7.96
N HIS A 136 4.63 32.74 7.30
CA HIS A 136 3.68 32.27 6.30
C HIS A 136 4.41 31.69 5.07
N LYS A 137 5.54 32.29 4.65
CA LYS A 137 6.36 31.75 3.55
C LYS A 137 6.92 30.37 3.87
N ALA A 138 7.32 30.13 5.12
CA ALA A 138 7.79 28.83 5.61
C ALA A 138 6.62 27.82 5.72
N TRP A 139 5.53 28.21 6.37
CA TRP A 139 4.33 27.38 6.55
C TRP A 139 3.73 26.90 5.22
N SER A 140 3.75 27.76 4.19
CA SER A 140 3.19 27.45 2.87
C SER A 140 4.22 26.88 1.86
N ALA A 141 5.42 26.49 2.29
CA ALA A 141 6.53 26.12 1.39
C ALA A 141 6.14 25.05 0.35
N VAL A 142 5.46 23.97 0.78
CA VAL A 142 5.00 22.88 -0.10
C VAL A 142 3.98 23.36 -1.15
N HIS A 143 3.04 24.20 -0.73
CA HIS A 143 2.01 24.79 -1.60
C HIS A 143 2.61 25.77 -2.62
N ARG A 144 3.66 26.49 -2.20
CA ARG A 144 4.38 27.49 -3.00
C ARG A 144 5.54 26.93 -3.82
N ALA A 145 5.86 25.64 -3.70
CA ALA A 145 6.87 25.01 -4.56
C ALA A 145 6.54 25.35 -6.03
N SER A 146 7.51 25.79 -6.81
CA SER A 146 7.29 26.14 -8.23
C SER A 146 7.10 24.88 -9.07
N GLY A 147 6.35 24.98 -10.16
CA GLY A 147 6.24 23.95 -11.20
C GLY A 147 7.23 24.12 -12.36
N TRP A 148 8.03 25.19 -12.35
CA TRP A 148 8.81 25.64 -13.51
C TRP A 148 10.28 25.89 -13.16
N GLY A 149 11.14 25.75 -14.17
CA GLY A 149 12.58 26.00 -14.07
C GLY A 149 13.33 24.94 -13.26
N LYS A 150 14.55 25.27 -12.80
CA LYS A 150 15.41 24.35 -12.03
C LYS A 150 14.74 23.83 -10.74
N LEU A 151 13.85 24.63 -10.13
CA LEU A 151 13.11 24.27 -8.91
C LEU A 151 12.02 23.21 -9.14
N ALA A 152 11.62 22.95 -10.40
CA ALA A 152 10.66 21.89 -10.71
C ALA A 152 11.22 20.48 -10.47
N ALA A 153 12.55 20.32 -10.60
CA ALA A 153 13.21 19.03 -10.41
C ALA A 153 13.02 18.49 -8.98
N ASP A 154 13.07 19.38 -7.98
CA ASP A 154 12.93 19.02 -6.57
C ASP A 154 11.48 19.06 -6.08
N ARG A 155 10.55 19.60 -6.87
CA ARG A 155 9.13 19.77 -6.50
C ARG A 155 8.49 18.45 -6.06
N ALA A 156 8.73 17.37 -6.81
CA ALA A 156 8.17 16.07 -6.50
C ALA A 156 8.63 15.58 -5.13
N ARG A 157 9.95 15.66 -4.87
CA ARG A 157 10.56 15.30 -3.58
C ARG A 157 10.01 16.13 -2.43
N ALA A 158 9.99 17.46 -2.58
CA ALA A 158 9.50 18.38 -1.56
C ALA A 158 8.01 18.21 -1.23
N ARG A 159 7.20 17.73 -2.19
CA ARG A 159 5.76 17.46 -1.99
C ARG A 159 5.46 16.04 -1.51
N SER A 160 6.40 15.11 -1.66
CA SER A 160 6.30 13.73 -1.17
C SER A 160 6.87 13.56 0.23
N GLU A 161 7.46 14.60 0.80
CA GLU A 161 7.96 14.58 2.18
C GLU A 161 6.80 14.33 3.15
N THR A 162 6.90 13.25 3.92
CA THR A 162 5.90 12.89 4.92
C THR A 162 6.27 13.61 6.21
N PHE A 163 5.51 14.66 6.55
CA PHE A 163 5.72 15.39 7.80
C PHE A 163 5.35 14.51 9.01
N PRO A 164 6.09 14.56 10.13
CA PRO A 164 5.77 13.79 11.33
C PRO A 164 4.31 13.89 11.78
N GLY A 165 3.73 15.09 11.72
CA GLY A 165 2.33 15.31 12.09
C GLY A 165 1.32 14.58 11.18
N ILE A 166 1.59 14.48 9.87
CA ILE A 166 0.71 13.71 8.96
C ILE A 166 0.89 12.20 9.19
N ALA A 167 2.13 11.73 9.42
CA ALA A 167 2.40 10.33 9.74
C ALA A 167 1.69 9.90 11.04
N LEU A 168 1.75 10.73 12.08
CA LEU A 168 1.07 10.46 13.34
C LEU A 168 -0.46 10.45 13.18
N ALA A 169 -1.01 11.38 12.38
CA ALA A 169 -2.44 11.41 12.08
C ALA A 169 -2.88 10.17 11.30
N MET A 170 -2.09 9.71 10.32
CA MET A 170 -2.29 8.46 9.60
C MET A 170 -2.31 7.26 10.55
N ALA A 171 -1.29 7.14 11.41
CA ALA A 171 -1.20 6.03 12.36
C ALA A 171 -2.38 6.01 13.34
N SER A 172 -2.75 7.16 13.90
CA SER A 172 -3.90 7.30 14.80
C SER A 172 -5.24 6.95 14.14
N GLN A 173 -5.51 7.53 12.96
CA GLN A 173 -6.82 7.42 12.33
C GLN A 173 -7.01 6.13 11.54
N TRP A 174 -5.96 5.62 10.90
CA TRP A 174 -6.05 4.39 10.13
C TRP A 174 -5.66 3.16 10.93
N GLY A 175 -4.79 3.28 11.94
CA GLY A 175 -4.48 2.17 12.84
C GLY A 175 -5.71 1.63 13.56
N SER A 176 -6.66 2.51 13.92
CA SER A 176 -7.94 2.14 14.55
C SER A 176 -8.93 1.40 13.64
N LEU A 177 -8.63 1.22 12.35
CA LEU A 177 -9.50 0.50 11.41
C LEU A 177 -9.26 -1.03 11.43
N LEU A 178 -8.20 -1.50 12.09
CA LEU A 178 -7.94 -2.93 12.26
C LEU A 178 -8.78 -3.48 13.43
N PRO A 179 -9.66 -4.48 13.22
CA PRO A 179 -10.37 -5.11 14.32
C PRO A 179 -9.37 -5.82 15.25
N GLY A 180 -9.46 -5.55 16.55
CA GLY A 180 -8.78 -6.35 17.57
C GLY A 180 -7.32 -6.01 17.91
N HIS A 181 -6.60 -5.20 17.13
CA HIS A 181 -5.21 -4.85 17.45
C HIS A 181 -4.85 -3.41 17.07
N VAL A 182 -4.77 -2.54 18.08
CA VAL A 182 -3.83 -1.41 18.04
C VAL A 182 -2.98 -1.53 19.29
N GLU A 183 -1.97 -2.40 19.24
CA GLU A 183 -0.95 -2.42 20.29
C GLU A 183 -0.11 -1.14 20.22
N ALA A 184 0.32 -0.68 21.39
CA ALA A 184 1.11 0.54 21.56
C ALA A 184 2.41 0.54 20.71
N GLU A 185 2.94 -0.65 20.38
CA GLU A 185 4.17 -0.84 19.60
C GLU A 185 4.10 -0.24 18.19
N GLN A 186 2.96 -0.32 17.50
CA GLN A 186 2.85 0.24 16.14
C GLN A 186 2.93 1.77 16.16
N MET A 187 2.43 2.40 17.23
CA MET A 187 2.53 3.85 17.45
C MET A 187 3.94 4.28 17.87
N GLU A 188 4.68 3.42 18.56
CA GLU A 188 6.07 3.65 18.98
C GLU A 188 7.01 3.65 17.77
N LEU A 189 6.81 2.72 16.83
CA LEU A 189 7.57 2.59 15.59
C LEU A 189 7.49 3.85 14.69
N PHE A 190 6.35 4.55 14.69
CA PHE A 190 6.21 5.83 13.98
C PHE A 190 6.82 7.02 14.73
N ARG A 191 6.94 6.94 16.06
CA ARG A 191 7.58 8.00 16.87
C ARG A 191 9.09 7.96 16.76
N GLU A 192 9.70 6.78 16.67
CA GLU A 192 11.16 6.63 16.52
C GLU A 192 11.67 7.08 15.14
N ALA A 193 10.79 7.08 14.12
CA ALA A 193 11.11 7.47 12.76
C ALA A 193 10.85 8.96 12.43
N ALA A 194 10.35 9.75 13.40
CA ALA A 194 9.96 11.16 13.28
C ALA A 194 11.00 12.11 13.90
#